data_AF-A0A957TD97-F1
#
_entry.id   AF-A0A957TD97-F1
#
_cell.length_a   1.000
_cell.length_b   1.000
_cell.length_c   1.000
_cell.angle_alpha   90.00
_cell.angle_beta   90.00
_cell.angle_gamma   90.00
#
_symmetry.space_group_name_H-M   'P 1'
#
loop_
_entity.id
_entity.type
_entity.pdbx_description
1 polymer ?
#
loop_
_entity_poly.entity_id
_entity_poly.type
_entity_poly.pdbx_seq_one_letter_code
_entity_poly.pdbx_strand_id
1 'polypeptide(L)'
;MKKIALTLAALICFFVVIPVHAQSAESIWLTASTTSFKTGETVVITVNGASASPIQGLTFQIKFDPACLQPVNAASPISGMNGLPLPQITGIVDASFASTTPQIANGVLAEVRFITLGACQTNITLESAALVIKNESGFAAPLPGVTTGETNIPLAISAEKGSPQDAPLLGTPLPLGAEPDSSTSSSLPAGTLIVLSVIVILLIIGVFILIRIFRGENVRG
;
A
#
# COMPACT_ATOMS: atom_id res chain seq x y z
N MET A 1 -52.51 -48.77 5.23
CA MET A 1 -52.01 -47.41 5.58
C MET A 1 -50.49 -47.27 5.54
N LYS A 2 -49.69 -48.21 6.07
CA LYS A 2 -48.21 -48.14 6.11
C LYS A 2 -47.51 -48.02 4.73
N LYS A 3 -48.06 -48.66 3.69
CA LYS A 3 -47.52 -48.62 2.31
C LYS A 3 -47.72 -47.28 1.61
N ILE A 4 -48.78 -46.55 1.95
CA ILE A 4 -49.10 -45.21 1.39
C ILE A 4 -48.20 -44.15 2.01
N ALA A 5 -47.90 -44.26 3.31
CA ALA A 5 -46.95 -43.38 3.97
C ALA A 5 -45.53 -43.51 3.38
N LEU A 6 -45.11 -44.73 3.03
CA LEU A 6 -43.80 -44.97 2.44
C LEU A 6 -43.69 -44.41 1.00
N THR A 7 -44.73 -44.54 0.19
CA THR A 7 -44.75 -43.96 -1.16
C THR A 7 -44.85 -42.43 -1.12
N LEU A 8 -45.61 -41.86 -0.19
CA LEU A 8 -45.68 -40.40 -0.02
C LEU A 8 -44.34 -39.82 0.43
N ALA A 9 -43.64 -40.48 1.37
CA ALA A 9 -42.30 -40.07 1.80
C ALA A 9 -41.27 -40.15 0.68
N ALA A 10 -41.31 -41.21 -0.14
CA ALA A 10 -40.43 -41.34 -1.31
C ALA A 10 -40.71 -40.26 -2.38
N LEU A 11 -41.98 -39.88 -2.57
CA LEU A 11 -42.36 -38.84 -3.52
C LEU A 11 -41.87 -37.45 -3.06
N ILE A 12 -41.99 -37.13 -1.77
CA ILE A 12 -41.52 -35.86 -1.21
C ILE A 12 -40.00 -35.72 -1.35
N CYS A 13 -39.22 -36.79 -1.14
CA CYS A 13 -37.77 -36.75 -1.33
C CYS A 13 -37.35 -36.50 -2.79
N PHE A 14 -38.20 -36.81 -3.78
CA PHE A 14 -37.90 -36.62 -5.20
C PHE A 14 -38.24 -35.21 -5.71
N PHE A 15 -39.11 -34.48 -5.00
CA PHE A 15 -39.53 -33.12 -5.39
C PHE A 15 -38.68 -31.99 -4.78
N VAL A 16 -37.78 -32.28 -3.84
CA VAL A 16 -36.87 -31.29 -3.24
C VAL A 16 -35.49 -31.36 -3.90
N VAL A 17 -35.43 -31.33 -5.23
CA VAL A 17 -34.20 -31.00 -5.95
C VAL A 17 -34.18 -29.49 -6.12
N ILE A 18 -33.90 -28.76 -5.04
CA ILE A 18 -33.64 -27.33 -5.13
C ILE A 18 -32.32 -27.20 -5.90
N PRO A 19 -32.25 -26.38 -6.96
CA PRO A 19 -30.99 -26.13 -7.65
C PRO A 19 -30.03 -25.43 -6.68
N VAL A 20 -29.17 -26.21 -6.05
CA VAL A 20 -28.01 -25.69 -5.33
C VAL A 20 -27.14 -25.02 -6.39
N HIS A 21 -27.22 -23.69 -6.47
CA HIS A 21 -26.23 -22.91 -7.19
C HIS A 21 -24.96 -23.03 -6.38
N ALA A 22 -24.13 -24.03 -6.71
CA ALA A 22 -22.75 -24.08 -6.26
C ALA A 22 -22.04 -22.90 -6.93
N GLN A 23 -22.21 -21.70 -6.37
CA GLN A 23 -21.45 -20.52 -6.75
C GLN A 23 -19.98 -20.91 -6.61
N SER A 24 -19.21 -20.68 -7.68
CA SER A 24 -17.76 -20.92 -7.64
C SER A 24 -17.19 -20.16 -6.44
N ALA A 25 -16.31 -20.79 -5.66
CA ALA A 25 -15.77 -20.18 -4.47
C ALA A 25 -14.94 -18.94 -4.87
N GLU A 26 -15.44 -17.77 -4.47
CA GLU A 26 -14.75 -16.50 -4.61
C GLU A 26 -13.53 -16.53 -3.67
N SER A 27 -12.34 -16.18 -4.14
CA SER A 27 -11.13 -16.26 -3.31
C SER A 27 -10.07 -15.19 -3.59
N ILE A 28 -9.29 -14.84 -2.56
CA ILE A 28 -8.12 -13.96 -2.64
C ILE A 28 -6.96 -14.59 -1.87
N TRP A 29 -5.74 -14.52 -2.39
CA TRP A 29 -4.54 -15.03 -1.73
C TRP A 29 -3.28 -14.29 -2.17
N LEU A 30 -2.21 -14.41 -1.38
CA LEU A 30 -0.89 -13.87 -1.72
C LEU A 30 0.01 -14.93 -2.36
N THR A 31 0.89 -14.48 -3.24
CA THR A 31 2.07 -15.25 -3.69
C THR A 31 3.27 -14.34 -3.80
N ALA A 32 4.48 -14.91 -3.74
CA ALA A 32 5.72 -14.22 -4.03
C ALA A 32 6.51 -15.03 -5.08
N SER A 33 7.27 -14.34 -5.92
CA SER A 33 8.12 -15.00 -6.93
C SER A 33 9.27 -15.80 -6.32
N THR A 34 9.79 -15.34 -5.19
CA THR A 34 10.78 -16.00 -4.33
C THR A 34 10.58 -15.54 -2.89
N THR A 35 11.14 -16.29 -1.94
CA THR A 35 11.10 -15.98 -0.50
C THR A 35 12.49 -15.65 0.06
N SER A 36 13.53 -15.69 -0.77
CA SER A 36 14.91 -15.36 -0.39
C SER A 36 15.42 -14.20 -1.23
N PHE A 37 15.88 -13.15 -0.54
CA PHE A 37 16.32 -11.89 -1.12
C PHE A 37 17.64 -11.43 -0.49
N LYS A 38 18.34 -10.55 -1.20
CA LYS A 38 19.48 -9.79 -0.69
C LYS A 38 19.04 -8.37 -0.35
N THR A 39 19.86 -7.64 0.39
CA THR A 39 19.60 -6.24 0.73
C THR A 39 19.65 -5.35 -0.52
N GLY A 40 18.66 -4.47 -0.69
CA GLY A 40 18.49 -3.59 -1.84
C GLY A 40 17.75 -4.22 -3.03
N GLU A 41 17.29 -5.47 -2.92
CA GLU A 41 16.48 -6.11 -3.96
C GLU A 41 15.01 -5.71 -3.85
N THR A 42 14.30 -5.89 -4.96
CA THR A 42 12.86 -5.63 -5.02
C THR A 42 12.08 -6.91 -4.75
N VAL A 43 11.29 -6.91 -3.69
CA VAL A 43 10.30 -7.96 -3.40
C VAL A 43 9.03 -7.61 -4.15
N VAL A 44 8.53 -8.55 -4.95
CA VAL A 44 7.23 -8.45 -5.62
C VAL A 44 6.27 -9.42 -4.96
N ILE A 45 5.22 -8.87 -4.34
CA ILE A 45 4.11 -9.61 -3.77
C ILE A 45 2.91 -9.48 -4.68
N THR A 46 2.36 -10.61 -5.06
CA THR A 46 1.22 -10.69 -5.96
C THR A 46 -0.03 -11.01 -5.16
N VAL A 47 -1.03 -10.14 -5.24
CA VAL A 47 -2.38 -10.37 -4.76
C VAL A 47 -3.16 -11.03 -5.89
N ASN A 48 -3.50 -12.29 -5.69
CA ASN A 48 -4.28 -13.08 -6.64
C ASN A 48 -5.71 -13.20 -6.16
N GLY A 49 -6.61 -13.51 -7.09
CA GLY A 49 -7.95 -13.90 -6.76
C GLY A 49 -8.66 -14.58 -7.92
N ALA A 50 -9.73 -15.27 -7.57
CA ALA A 50 -10.62 -15.93 -8.51
C ALA A 50 -12.04 -15.53 -8.18
N SER A 51 -12.76 -15.06 -9.20
CA SER A 51 -14.14 -14.67 -9.08
C SER A 51 -14.99 -15.06 -10.28
N ALA A 52 -16.14 -15.67 -10.00
CA ALA A 52 -17.16 -15.92 -11.02
C ALA A 52 -18.02 -14.68 -11.28
N SER A 53 -18.04 -13.75 -10.33
CA SER A 53 -18.78 -12.50 -10.40
C SER A 53 -17.89 -11.38 -10.96
N PRO A 54 -18.34 -10.61 -11.96
CA PRO A 54 -17.58 -9.45 -12.43
C PRO A 54 -17.37 -8.42 -11.32
N ILE A 55 -16.11 -8.08 -11.01
CA ILE A 55 -15.74 -7.12 -9.96
C ILE A 55 -15.58 -5.72 -10.56
N GLN A 56 -15.74 -4.69 -9.73
CA GLN A 56 -15.45 -3.30 -10.08
C GLN A 56 -14.41 -2.67 -9.15
N GLY A 57 -13.87 -3.44 -8.21
CA GLY A 57 -12.73 -3.01 -7.44
C GLY A 57 -12.12 -4.13 -6.62
N LEU A 58 -10.98 -3.80 -6.04
CA LEU A 58 -10.20 -4.60 -5.14
C LEU A 58 -9.69 -3.67 -4.04
N THR A 59 -9.80 -4.09 -2.79
CA THR A 59 -9.14 -3.42 -1.67
C THR A 59 -8.40 -4.47 -0.84
N PHE A 60 -7.21 -4.14 -0.37
CA PHE A 60 -6.45 -5.02 0.51
C PHE A 60 -5.53 -4.23 1.43
N GLN A 61 -5.26 -4.84 2.58
CA GLN A 61 -4.25 -4.39 3.53
C GLN A 61 -3.21 -5.48 3.72
N ILE A 62 -1.95 -5.12 3.49
CA ILE A 62 -0.80 -6.00 3.68
C ILE A 62 0.06 -5.44 4.81
N LYS A 63 0.21 -6.23 5.87
CA LYS A 63 1.11 -5.93 6.97
C LYS A 63 2.53 -6.39 6.65
N PHE A 64 3.51 -5.57 7.00
CA PHE A 64 4.93 -5.82 6.81
C PHE A 64 5.77 -5.21 7.94
N ASP A 65 7.03 -5.63 8.06
CA ASP A 65 7.99 -5.00 8.99
C ASP A 65 8.70 -3.81 8.32
N PRO A 66 8.45 -2.55 8.75
CA PRO A 66 9.05 -1.37 8.16
C PRO A 66 10.56 -1.24 8.43
N ALA A 67 11.13 -2.02 9.37
CA ALA A 67 12.57 -2.08 9.56
C ALA A 67 13.27 -2.92 8.47
N CYS A 68 12.53 -3.82 7.82
CA CYS A 68 13.07 -4.77 6.85
C CYS A 68 12.68 -4.45 5.41
N LEU A 69 11.54 -3.80 5.21
CA LEU A 69 10.95 -3.55 3.90
C LEU A 69 10.44 -2.11 3.80
N GLN A 70 10.63 -1.52 2.62
CA GLN A 70 10.05 -0.23 2.25
C GLN A 70 9.09 -0.41 1.07
N PRO A 71 7.78 -0.12 1.21
CA PRO A 71 6.86 -0.19 0.10
C PRO A 71 7.14 0.93 -0.90
N VAL A 72 7.09 0.62 -2.19
CA VAL A 72 7.36 1.56 -3.28
C VAL A 72 6.06 1.92 -3.99
N ASN A 73 5.39 0.91 -4.52
CA ASN A 73 4.17 1.08 -5.29
C ASN A 73 3.37 -0.22 -5.33
N ALA A 74 2.10 -0.09 -5.70
CA ALA A 74 1.27 -1.19 -6.15
C ALA A 74 0.71 -0.89 -7.55
N ALA A 75 0.37 -1.93 -8.32
CA ALA A 75 -0.29 -1.76 -9.61
C ALA A 75 -1.25 -2.93 -9.85
N SER A 76 -2.31 -2.69 -10.64
CA SER A 76 -3.17 -3.76 -11.13
C SER A 76 -2.89 -4.01 -12.61
N PRO A 77 -2.66 -5.26 -13.03
CA PRO A 77 -2.56 -5.59 -14.44
C PRO A 77 -3.91 -5.60 -15.16
N ILE A 78 -5.03 -5.51 -14.42
CA ILE A 78 -6.37 -5.53 -14.98
C ILE A 78 -6.66 -4.18 -15.65
N SER A 79 -6.93 -4.20 -16.95
CA SER A 79 -7.20 -2.99 -17.72
C SER A 79 -8.39 -2.22 -17.13
N GLY A 80 -8.21 -0.91 -16.90
CA GLY A 80 -9.24 -0.06 -16.32
C GLY A 80 -9.37 -0.11 -14.79
N MET A 81 -8.68 -1.01 -14.09
CA MET A 81 -8.51 -0.93 -12.64
C MET A 81 -7.43 0.10 -12.29
N ASN A 82 -7.86 1.25 -11.78
CA ASN A 82 -6.98 2.34 -11.41
C ASN A 82 -6.79 2.39 -9.90
N GLY A 83 -5.56 2.62 -9.46
CA GLY A 83 -5.24 2.81 -8.05
C GLY A 83 -5.89 4.07 -7.49
N LEU A 84 -6.42 3.96 -6.29
CA LEU A 84 -6.97 5.06 -5.52
C LEU A 84 -5.93 5.46 -4.47
N PRO A 85 -5.48 6.73 -4.43
CA PRO A 85 -4.56 7.18 -3.39
C PRO A 85 -5.25 7.12 -2.03
N LEU A 86 -4.65 6.40 -1.10
CA LEU A 86 -5.11 6.25 0.27
C LEU A 86 -4.00 6.71 1.22
N PRO A 87 -4.35 7.35 2.37
CA PRO A 87 -3.38 7.62 3.42
C PRO A 87 -2.69 6.34 3.87
N GLN A 88 -1.35 6.31 3.83
CA GLN A 88 -0.58 5.14 4.22
C GLN A 88 -0.26 5.17 5.72
N ILE A 89 -0.28 4.00 6.35
CA ILE A 89 0.08 3.80 7.76
C ILE A 89 1.37 2.99 7.81
N THR A 90 2.32 3.39 8.65
CA THR A 90 3.59 2.66 8.79
C THR A 90 3.38 1.17 9.12
N GLY A 91 4.02 0.29 8.35
CA GLY A 91 3.91 -1.16 8.51
C GLY A 91 2.65 -1.79 7.89
N ILE A 92 1.81 -1.00 7.21
CA ILE A 92 0.64 -1.46 6.47
C ILE A 92 0.65 -0.82 5.09
N VAL A 93 0.57 -1.63 4.04
CA VAL A 93 0.17 -1.19 2.71
C VAL A 93 -1.35 -1.25 2.64
N ASP A 94 -2.00 -0.11 2.48
CA ASP A 94 -3.44 -0.03 2.20
C ASP A 94 -3.63 0.42 0.76
N ALA A 95 -4.11 -0.48 -0.09
CA ALA A 95 -4.26 -0.23 -1.52
C ALA A 95 -5.67 -0.58 -1.97
N SER A 96 -6.23 0.32 -2.78
CA SER A 96 -7.52 0.11 -3.42
C SER A 96 -7.43 0.40 -4.91
N PHE A 97 -8.08 -0.44 -5.70
CA PHE A 97 -8.20 -0.29 -7.15
C PHE A 97 -9.67 -0.31 -7.51
N ALA A 98 -10.06 0.54 -8.45
CA ALA A 98 -11.44 0.63 -8.93
C ALA A 98 -11.50 0.74 -10.45
N SER A 99 -12.54 0.13 -11.03
CA SER A 99 -12.92 0.28 -12.42
C SER A 99 -14.37 0.75 -12.52
N THR A 100 -14.62 1.59 -13.52
CA THR A 100 -15.99 2.03 -13.86
C THR A 100 -16.76 0.96 -14.62
N THR A 101 -16.08 -0.08 -15.12
CA THR A 101 -16.65 -1.18 -15.89
C THR A 101 -16.36 -2.52 -15.18
N PRO A 102 -17.31 -3.46 -15.17
CA PRO A 102 -17.07 -4.77 -14.56
C PRO A 102 -15.92 -5.52 -15.23
N GLN A 103 -15.03 -6.09 -14.40
CA GLN A 103 -13.82 -6.82 -14.78
C GLN A 103 -13.90 -8.28 -14.34
N ILE A 104 -13.28 -9.16 -15.10
CA ILE A 104 -13.11 -10.56 -14.70
C ILE A 104 -11.91 -10.63 -13.75
N ALA A 105 -12.10 -11.24 -12.58
CA ALA A 105 -11.03 -11.45 -11.61
C ALA A 105 -10.59 -12.92 -11.66
N ASN A 106 -9.49 -13.23 -12.34
CA ASN A 106 -8.94 -14.58 -12.36
C ASN A 106 -7.42 -14.55 -12.53
N GLY A 107 -6.69 -14.87 -11.47
CA GLY A 107 -5.24 -14.77 -11.41
C GLY A 107 -4.79 -13.50 -10.72
N VAL A 108 -3.82 -12.79 -11.30
CA VAL A 108 -3.21 -11.60 -10.69
C VAL A 108 -4.18 -10.43 -10.68
N LEU A 109 -4.51 -9.93 -9.48
CA LEU A 109 -5.36 -8.76 -9.31
C LEU A 109 -4.54 -7.50 -9.02
N ALA A 110 -3.43 -7.63 -8.29
CA ALA A 110 -2.48 -6.56 -8.05
C ALA A 110 -1.07 -7.10 -7.76
N GLU A 111 -0.07 -6.26 -8.01
CA GLU A 111 1.31 -6.44 -7.59
C GLU A 111 1.67 -5.33 -6.61
N VAL A 112 2.41 -5.66 -5.56
CA VAL A 112 2.92 -4.74 -4.55
C VAL A 112 4.43 -4.91 -4.49
N ARG A 113 5.15 -3.79 -4.54
CA ARG A 113 6.61 -3.78 -4.56
C ARG A 113 7.18 -3.21 -3.28
N PHE A 114 8.18 -3.90 -2.76
CA PHE A 114 8.97 -3.47 -1.61
C PHE A 114 10.45 -3.49 -1.96
N ILE A 115 11.23 -2.59 -1.35
CA ILE A 115 12.69 -2.67 -1.33
C ILE A 115 13.13 -3.26 0.00
N THR A 116 14.06 -4.22 -0.03
CA THR A 116 14.67 -4.76 1.18
C THR A 116 15.71 -3.79 1.76
N LEU A 117 15.62 -3.53 3.07
CA LEU A 117 16.42 -2.52 3.75
C LEU A 117 17.69 -3.06 4.43
N GLY A 118 17.71 -4.34 4.76
CA GLY A 118 18.82 -4.98 5.46
C GLY A 118 18.53 -6.44 5.78
N ALA A 119 19.51 -7.13 6.37
CA ALA A 119 19.37 -8.52 6.75
C ALA A 119 18.24 -8.70 7.78
N CYS A 120 17.27 -9.54 7.46
CA CYS A 120 16.07 -9.70 8.27
C CYS A 120 15.31 -10.98 7.91
N GLN A 121 14.72 -11.62 8.92
CA GLN A 121 13.68 -12.63 8.75
C GLN A 121 12.35 -11.97 9.08
N THR A 122 11.45 -11.86 8.10
CA THR A 122 10.17 -11.17 8.27
C THR A 122 9.05 -11.91 7.56
N ASN A 123 7.82 -11.49 7.82
CA ASN A 123 6.63 -12.01 7.18
C ASN A 123 5.86 -10.88 6.52
N ILE A 124 5.29 -11.18 5.36
CA ILE A 124 4.26 -10.36 4.73
C ILE A 124 2.92 -11.04 4.97
N THR A 125 1.96 -10.31 5.54
CA THR A 125 0.66 -10.88 5.92
C THR A 125 -0.50 -10.11 5.29
N LEU A 126 -1.41 -10.82 4.63
CA LEU A 126 -2.69 -10.28 4.18
C LEU A 126 -3.61 -10.12 5.40
N GLU A 127 -3.76 -8.88 5.86
CA GLU A 127 -4.58 -8.57 7.04
C GLU A 127 -6.06 -8.48 6.66
N SER A 128 -6.36 -7.84 5.54
CA SER A 128 -7.70 -7.80 4.99
C SER A 128 -7.66 -7.74 3.46
N ALA A 129 -8.69 -8.29 2.82
CA ALA A 129 -8.89 -8.14 1.38
C ALA A 129 -10.36 -8.30 1.03
N ALA A 130 -10.83 -7.55 0.05
CA ALA A 130 -12.17 -7.69 -0.48
C ALA A 130 -12.19 -7.42 -1.99
N LEU A 131 -12.96 -8.24 -2.70
CA LEU A 131 -13.44 -7.93 -4.04
C LEU A 131 -14.64 -7.00 -3.90
N VAL A 132 -14.76 -6.00 -4.77
CA VAL A 132 -15.80 -4.98 -4.69
C VAL A 132 -16.68 -5.04 -5.91
N ILE A 133 -17.99 -5.01 -5.70
CA ILE A 133 -19.02 -4.92 -6.75
C ILE A 133 -19.86 -3.65 -6.55
N LYS A 134 -20.65 -3.28 -7.56
CA LYS A 134 -21.75 -2.32 -7.35
C LYS A 134 -22.96 -3.09 -6.84
N ASN A 135 -23.52 -2.65 -5.72
CA ASN A 135 -24.77 -3.19 -5.19
C ASN A 135 -25.98 -2.68 -5.99
N GLU A 136 -27.18 -3.15 -5.64
CA GLU A 136 -28.45 -2.77 -6.28
C GLU A 136 -28.74 -1.26 -6.23
N SER A 137 -28.16 -0.56 -5.25
CA SER A 137 -28.27 0.89 -5.08
C SER A 137 -27.17 1.67 -5.84
N GLY A 138 -26.30 0.98 -6.59
CA GLY A 138 -25.22 1.58 -7.37
C GLY A 138 -23.96 1.94 -6.58
N PHE A 139 -23.88 1.58 -5.29
CA PHE A 139 -22.72 1.85 -4.45
C PHE A 139 -21.72 0.71 -4.47
N ALA A 140 -20.44 1.04 -4.30
CA ALA A 140 -19.38 0.06 -4.10
C ALA A 140 -19.60 -0.70 -2.78
N ALA A 141 -19.63 -2.03 -2.84
CA ALA A 141 -19.81 -2.90 -1.70
C ALA A 141 -18.92 -4.15 -1.83
N PRO A 142 -18.42 -4.71 -0.71
CA PRO A 142 -17.71 -5.98 -0.73
C PRO A 142 -18.57 -7.11 -1.32
N LEU A 143 -17.96 -7.94 -2.17
CA LEU A 143 -18.56 -9.16 -2.68
C LEU A 143 -18.67 -10.17 -1.52
N PRO A 144 -19.88 -10.65 -1.17
CA PRO A 144 -20.03 -11.63 -0.09
C PRO A 144 -19.47 -13.00 -0.48
N GLY A 145 -19.01 -13.75 0.52
CA GLY A 145 -18.55 -15.13 0.32
C GLY A 145 -17.12 -15.28 -0.23
N VAL A 146 -16.36 -14.17 -0.34
CA VAL A 146 -14.92 -14.23 -0.66
C VAL A 146 -14.17 -14.90 0.48
N THR A 147 -13.47 -15.98 0.15
CA THR A 147 -12.60 -16.73 1.05
C THR A 147 -11.15 -16.27 0.91
N THR A 148 -10.41 -16.26 2.00
CA THR A 148 -8.98 -15.92 1.97
C THR A 148 -8.15 -17.20 1.97
N GLY A 149 -7.27 -17.34 0.97
CA GLY A 149 -6.35 -18.47 0.83
C GLY A 149 -5.04 -18.23 1.59
N GLU A 150 -3.90 -18.37 0.90
CA GLU A 150 -2.59 -18.06 1.48
C GLU A 150 -2.52 -16.59 1.92
N THR A 151 -2.25 -16.36 3.20
CA THR A 151 -2.20 -15.02 3.80
C THR A 151 -0.84 -14.66 4.33
N ASN A 152 0.11 -15.60 4.45
CA ASN A 152 1.38 -15.33 5.13
C ASN A 152 2.58 -15.82 4.31
N ILE A 153 3.41 -14.88 3.88
CA ILE A 153 4.61 -15.16 3.11
C ILE A 153 5.85 -14.88 3.96
N PRO A 154 6.56 -15.91 4.43
CA PRO A 154 7.84 -15.72 5.10
C PRO A 154 8.91 -15.29 4.10
N LEU A 155 9.69 -14.30 4.48
CA LEU A 155 10.79 -13.74 3.70
C LEU A 155 12.09 -13.85 4.48
N ALA A 156 13.14 -14.27 3.78
CA ALA A 156 14.51 -14.30 4.26
C ALA A 156 15.35 -13.29 3.48
N ILE A 157 15.90 -12.30 4.18
CA ILE A 157 16.70 -11.23 3.59
C ILE A 157 18.13 -11.35 4.12
N SER A 158 19.07 -11.56 3.20
CA SER A 158 20.50 -11.63 3.49
C SER A 158 21.14 -10.24 3.57
N ALA A 159 22.22 -10.14 4.36
CA ALA A 159 23.06 -8.94 4.47
C ALA A 159 23.86 -8.64 3.19
N GLU A 160 23.98 -9.62 2.29
CA GLU A 160 24.62 -9.40 1.00
C GLU A 160 23.89 -8.31 0.22
N LYS A 161 24.65 -7.50 -0.52
CA LYS A 161 24.07 -6.50 -1.42
C LYS A 161 23.60 -7.20 -2.69
N GLY A 162 22.31 -7.08 -3.00
CA GLY A 162 21.75 -7.54 -4.25
C GLY A 162 21.83 -6.50 -5.35
N SER A 163 21.47 -6.91 -6.57
CA SER A 163 21.23 -5.97 -7.66
C SER A 163 19.75 -5.58 -7.64
N PRO A 164 19.40 -4.29 -7.77
CA PRO A 164 18.02 -3.90 -8.01
C PRO A 164 17.50 -4.63 -9.24
N GLN A 165 16.35 -5.27 -9.11
CA GLN A 165 15.65 -5.90 -10.24
C GLN A 165 14.48 -5.01 -10.63
N ASP A 166 14.69 -4.23 -11.69
CA ASP A 166 13.62 -3.46 -12.35
C ASP A 166 12.83 -4.40 -13.28
N ALA A 167 11.99 -5.26 -12.69
CA ALA A 167 10.96 -5.90 -13.47
C ALA A 167 9.96 -4.83 -13.95
N PRO A 168 9.45 -4.86 -15.18
CA PRO A 168 8.41 -3.92 -15.61
C PRO A 168 7.15 -4.07 -14.75
N LEU A 169 6.57 -2.95 -14.33
CA LEU A 169 5.27 -2.94 -13.63
C LEU A 169 4.14 -3.22 -14.62
N LEU A 170 3.19 -4.06 -14.22
CA LEU A 170 1.98 -4.30 -14.99
C LEU A 170 0.86 -3.40 -14.48
N GLY A 171 0.61 -2.31 -15.20
CA GLY A 171 -0.43 -1.33 -14.88
C GLY A 171 0.12 0.03 -14.44
N THR A 172 -0.79 0.92 -14.05
CA THR A 172 -0.44 2.26 -13.58
C THR A 172 -0.01 2.20 -12.11
N PRO A 173 1.18 2.70 -11.75
CA PRO A 173 1.66 2.64 -10.37
C PRO A 173 0.84 3.54 -9.45
N LEU A 174 0.37 2.95 -8.34
CA LEU A 174 -0.10 3.60 -7.14
C LEU A 174 1.10 3.75 -6.19
N PRO A 175 1.63 4.96 -5.94
CA PRO A 175 2.71 5.15 -4.98
C PRO A 175 2.24 4.80 -3.56
N LEU A 176 3.08 4.06 -2.82
CA LEU A 176 2.79 3.58 -1.46
C LEU A 176 3.73 4.15 -0.39
N GLY A 177 4.66 5.01 -0.77
CA GLY A 177 5.49 5.72 0.19
C GLY A 177 4.63 6.72 0.98
N ALA A 178 4.87 6.83 2.28
CA ALA A 178 4.52 8.04 2.99
C ALA A 178 5.21 9.20 2.24
N GLU A 179 4.45 10.20 1.80
CA GLU A 179 5.06 11.45 1.37
C GLU A 179 6.07 11.84 2.46
N PRO A 180 7.36 12.06 2.12
CA PRO A 180 8.30 12.52 3.12
C PRO A 180 7.67 13.77 3.72
N ASP A 181 7.53 13.78 5.05
CA ASP A 181 7.23 15.01 5.77
C ASP A 181 8.11 16.07 5.13
N SER A 182 7.45 17.05 4.52
CA SER A 182 8.10 18.21 3.95
C SER A 182 8.62 19.08 5.09
N SER A 183 9.44 18.51 5.96
CA SER A 183 10.57 19.23 6.53
C SER A 183 11.59 19.40 5.40
N THR A 184 11.21 20.18 4.39
CA THR A 184 12.13 21.12 3.80
C THR A 184 12.82 21.78 4.98
N SER A 185 14.01 21.29 5.31
CA SER A 185 15.04 22.12 5.91
C SER A 185 15.02 23.36 5.04
N SER A 186 14.39 24.41 5.55
CA SER A 186 14.36 25.70 4.93
C SER A 186 15.81 26.16 4.97
N SER A 187 16.61 25.65 4.05
CA SER A 187 17.89 26.23 3.73
C SER A 187 17.52 27.61 3.23
N LEU A 188 17.67 28.57 4.13
CA LEU A 188 17.50 29.98 3.82
C LEU A 188 18.28 30.20 2.52
N PRO A 189 17.64 30.75 1.47
CA PRO A 189 18.30 30.93 0.19
C PRO A 189 19.62 31.65 0.45
N ALA A 190 20.71 31.22 -0.20
CA ALA A 190 22.07 31.66 0.13
C ALA A 190 22.23 33.19 0.24
N GLY A 191 21.37 33.97 -0.44
CA GLY A 191 21.27 35.42 -0.30
C GLY A 191 20.88 35.93 1.11
N THR A 192 20.09 35.18 1.88
CA THR A 192 19.62 35.58 3.22
C THR A 192 20.75 35.55 4.25
N LEU A 193 21.69 34.60 4.13
CA LEU A 193 22.88 34.54 4.99
C LEU A 193 23.83 35.73 4.73
N ILE A 194 23.89 36.19 3.48
CA ILE A 194 24.68 37.38 3.11
C ILE A 194 24.05 38.63 3.71
N VAL A 195 22.73 38.79 3.63
CA VAL A 195 22.03 39.94 4.23
C VAL A 195 22.18 39.94 5.75
N LEU A 196 22.05 38.79 6.42
CA LEU A 196 22.19 38.70 7.87
C LEU A 196 23.61 39.03 8.34
N SER A 197 24.64 38.58 7.61
CA SER A 197 26.03 38.90 7.94
C SER A 197 26.34 40.39 7.79
N VAL A 198 25.80 41.06 6.75
CA VAL A 198 25.93 42.51 6.58
C VAL A 198 25.25 43.28 7.71
N ILE A 199 24.06 42.85 8.15
CA ILE A 199 23.35 43.48 9.28
C ILE A 199 24.16 43.37 10.57
N VAL A 200 24.74 42.20 10.86
CA VAL A 200 25.58 42.00 12.05
C VAL A 200 26.83 42.88 12.01
N ILE A 201 27.49 42.99 10.86
CA ILE A 201 28.67 43.85 10.69
C ILE A 201 28.31 45.32 10.91
N LEU A 202 27.19 45.80 10.35
CA LEU A 202 26.73 47.17 10.54
C LEU A 202 26.37 47.47 12.00
N LEU A 203 25.77 46.51 12.72
CA LEU A 203 25.51 46.66 14.16
C LEU A 203 26.80 46.75 14.98
N ILE A 204 27.80 45.92 14.69
CA ILE A 204 29.09 45.97 15.39
C ILE A 204 29.78 47.32 15.14
N ILE A 205 29.77 47.80 13.89
CA ILE A 205 30.32 49.13 13.54
C ILE A 205 29.56 50.24 14.26
N GLY A 206 28.23 50.17 14.27
CA GLY A 206 27.38 51.14 14.97
C GLY A 206 27.66 51.20 16.47
N VAL A 207 27.78 50.03 17.13
CA VAL A 207 28.14 49.94 18.55
C VAL A 207 29.55 50.47 18.81
N PHE A 208 30.51 50.19 17.92
CA PHE A 208 31.88 50.69 18.06
C PHE A 208 31.96 52.22 17.95
N ILE A 209 31.21 52.82 17.02
CA ILE A 209 31.09 54.27 16.90
C ILE A 209 30.44 54.86 18.16
N LEU A 210 29.36 54.24 18.66
CA LEU A 210 28.67 54.69 19.87
C LEU A 210 29.59 54.66 21.09
N ILE A 211 30.33 53.56 21.30
CA ILE A 211 31.32 53.44 22.39
C ILE A 211 32.41 54.51 22.25
N ARG A 212 32.85 54.81 21.03
CA ARG A 212 33.87 55.84 20.80
C ARG A 212 33.35 57.25 21.10
N ILE A 213 32.08 57.54 20.82
CA ILE A 213 31.44 58.81 21.18
C ILE A 213 31.33 58.91 22.70
N PHE A 214 30.80 57.89 23.38
CA PHE A 214 30.67 57.88 24.84
C PHE A 214 32.01 57.91 25.59
N ARG A 215 33.08 57.31 25.03
CA ARG A 215 34.44 57.42 25.61
C ARG A 215 35.15 58.74 25.27
N GLY A 216 34.71 59.44 24.23
CA GLY A 216 35.24 60.74 23.82
C GLY A 216 34.75 61.91 24.66
N GLU A 217 33.58 61.78 25.32
CA GLU A 217 33.02 62.84 26.17
C GLU A 217 33.62 62.89 27.59
N ASN A 218 34.31 61.85 28.06
CA ASN A 218 34.94 61.83 29.40
C ASN A 218 36.32 62.52 29.49
N VAL A 219 36.69 63.37 28.52
CA VAL A 219 37.97 64.13 28.54
C VAL A 219 37.76 65.65 28.64
N ARG A 220 36.52 66.13 28.82
CA ARG A 220 36.26 67.55 29.16
C ARG A 220 35.18 67.66 30.23
N GLY A 221 35.61 67.79 31.47
CA GLY A 221 34.80 68.05 32.66
C GLY A 221 35.54 67.64 33.91
#